data_AF-A0A1A9T0W5-F1
#
_entry.id   AF-A0A1A9T0W5-F1
#
_cell.length_a   1.000
_cell.length_b   1.000
_cell.length_c   1.000
_cell.angle_alpha   90.00
_cell.angle_beta   90.00
_cell.angle_gamma   90.00
#
_symmetry.space_group_name_H-M   'P 1'
#
loop_
_entity.id
_entity.type
_entity.pdbx_description
1 polymer ?
#
loop_
_entity_poly.entity_id
_entity_poly.type
_entity_poly.pdbx_seq_one_letter_code
_entity_poly.pdbx_strand_id
1 'polypeptide(L)'
;MTKFSEILATLEPADHVQKIELFNPDGTQAGLIENKPGSQGSIKVYHHLWKKYGSINTDAAKDGLVIYAEHTSDAESNAGKHPNIDRLFTVIKSNNPLTVKIDI
;
A
#
# COMPACT_ATOMS: atom_id res chain seq x y z
N MET A 1 -16.23 -11.89 7.45
CA MET A 1 -15.35 -10.92 6.77
C MET A 1 -14.01 -11.60 6.64
N THR A 2 -13.46 -11.69 5.42
CA THR A 2 -12.16 -12.33 5.16
C THR A 2 -11.07 -11.55 5.89
N LYS A 3 -10.13 -12.25 6.52
CA LYS A 3 -9.04 -11.65 7.30
C LYS A 3 -7.93 -11.12 6.42
N PHE A 4 -7.23 -10.08 6.86
CA PHE A 4 -6.06 -9.54 6.14
C PHE A 4 -5.06 -10.64 5.79
N SER A 5 -4.73 -11.53 6.74
CA SER A 5 -3.81 -12.65 6.53
C SER A 5 -4.29 -13.64 5.46
N GLU A 6 -5.59 -13.88 5.37
CA GLU A 6 -6.20 -14.75 4.36
C GLU A 6 -6.11 -14.12 2.96
N ILE A 7 -6.43 -12.83 2.83
CA ILE A 7 -6.28 -12.10 1.55
C ILE A 7 -4.81 -12.05 1.16
N LEU A 8 -3.92 -11.73 2.11
CA LEU A 8 -2.48 -11.63 1.89
C LEU A 8 -1.90 -12.94 1.35
N ALA A 9 -2.40 -14.10 1.79
CA ALA A 9 -1.98 -15.41 1.29
C ALA A 9 -2.35 -15.64 -0.18
N THR A 10 -3.36 -14.96 -0.71
CA THR A 10 -3.78 -15.06 -2.13
C THR A 10 -2.95 -14.20 -3.09
N LEU A 11 -2.24 -13.18 -2.58
CA LEU A 11 -1.41 -12.30 -3.39
C LEU A 11 -0.12 -12.99 -3.83
N GLU A 12 0.47 -12.52 -4.94
CA GLU A 12 1.77 -12.99 -5.40
C GLU A 12 2.88 -12.74 -4.37
N PRO A 13 3.89 -13.63 -4.27
CA PRO A 13 5.05 -13.40 -3.41
C PRO A 13 5.79 -12.10 -3.77
N ALA A 14 6.32 -11.43 -2.75
CA ALA A 14 7.08 -10.18 -2.89
C ALA A 14 8.36 -10.21 -2.05
N ASP A 15 8.84 -11.38 -1.65
CA ASP A 15 10.01 -11.55 -0.77
C ASP A 15 11.32 -11.03 -1.39
N HIS A 16 11.36 -10.96 -2.72
CA HIS A 16 12.49 -10.40 -3.49
C HIS A 16 12.50 -8.87 -3.51
N VAL A 17 11.44 -8.18 -3.08
CA VAL A 17 11.41 -6.72 -3.02
C VAL A 17 12.09 -6.26 -1.74
N GLN A 18 13.17 -5.50 -1.85
CA GLN A 18 13.89 -4.94 -0.70
C GLN A 18 13.17 -3.70 -0.15
N LYS A 19 12.68 -2.84 -1.03
CA LYS A 19 11.89 -1.66 -0.65
C LYS A 19 11.04 -1.15 -1.81
N ILE A 20 10.01 -0.39 -1.46
CA ILE A 20 9.14 0.32 -2.38
C ILE A 20 9.24 1.82 -2.06
N GLU A 21 9.71 2.60 -3.01
CA GLU A 21 9.72 4.06 -2.94
C GLU A 21 8.50 4.63 -3.67
N LEU A 22 7.87 5.62 -3.07
CA LEU A 22 6.65 6.24 -3.58
C LEU A 22 6.91 7.73 -3.80
N PHE A 23 6.47 8.25 -4.94
CA PHE A 23 6.67 9.64 -5.31
C PHE A 23 5.37 10.31 -5.73
N ASN A 24 5.24 11.59 -5.42
CA ASN A 24 4.18 12.45 -5.94
C ASN A 24 4.40 12.70 -7.44
N PRO A 25 3.39 13.21 -8.18
CA PRO A 25 3.55 13.53 -9.60
C PRO A 25 4.62 14.58 -9.90
N ASP A 26 4.97 15.43 -8.94
CA ASP A 26 6.06 16.40 -9.05
C ASP A 26 7.47 15.79 -8.81
N GLY A 27 7.55 14.48 -8.56
CA GLY A 27 8.79 13.76 -8.31
C GLY A 27 9.28 13.82 -6.86
N THR A 28 8.58 14.53 -5.97
CA THR A 28 8.95 14.55 -4.54
C THR A 28 8.66 13.21 -3.87
N GLN A 29 9.54 12.77 -2.98
CA GLN A 29 9.36 11.50 -2.28
C GLN A 29 8.17 11.59 -1.32
N ALA A 30 7.14 10.80 -1.60
CA ALA A 30 5.94 10.70 -0.77
C ALA A 30 6.10 9.63 0.31
N GLY A 31 6.98 8.64 0.13
CA GLY A 31 7.38 7.73 1.20
C GLY A 31 8.15 6.51 0.77
N LEU A 32 8.35 5.61 1.73
CA LEU A 32 9.22 4.45 1.63
C LEU A 32 8.61 3.31 2.46
N ILE A 33 8.53 2.13 1.87
CA ILE A 33 8.18 0.89 2.55
C ILE A 33 9.39 -0.04 2.42
N GLU A 34 10.10 -0.27 3.50
CA GLU A 34 11.21 -1.24 3.54
C GLU A 34 10.66 -2.63 3.83
N ASN A 35 11.28 -3.67 3.27
CA ASN A 35 10.96 -5.05 3.59
C ASN A 35 11.64 -5.45 4.91
N LYS A 36 10.92 -5.23 6.02
CA LYS A 36 11.37 -5.52 7.38
C LYS A 36 10.23 -6.09 8.23
N PRO A 37 10.52 -6.69 9.39
CA PRO A 37 9.47 -7.17 10.29
C PRO A 37 8.45 -6.06 10.59
N GLY A 38 7.17 -6.37 10.41
CA GLY A 38 6.05 -5.43 10.58
C GLY A 38 5.59 -4.71 9.31
N SER A 39 6.40 -4.63 8.25
CA SER A 39 6.02 -3.98 6.97
C SER A 39 5.91 -4.94 5.78
N GLN A 40 6.33 -6.20 5.93
CA GLN A 40 6.24 -7.25 4.90
C GLN A 40 4.85 -7.39 4.27
N GLY A 41 3.79 -7.32 5.08
CA GLY A 41 2.42 -7.33 4.56
C GLY A 41 2.17 -6.17 3.60
N SER A 42 2.64 -4.96 3.95
CA SER A 42 2.49 -3.78 3.08
C SER A 42 3.38 -3.85 1.83
N ILE A 43 4.57 -4.47 1.89
CA ILE A 43 5.37 -4.75 0.69
C ILE A 43 4.55 -5.55 -0.32
N LYS A 44 3.93 -6.64 0.14
CA LYS A 44 3.13 -7.51 -0.72
C LYS A 44 1.91 -6.80 -1.29
N VAL A 45 1.20 -6.02 -0.46
CA VAL A 45 0.04 -5.22 -0.90
C VAL A 45 0.45 -4.18 -1.94
N TYR A 46 1.45 -3.34 -1.66
CA TYR A 46 1.85 -2.27 -2.57
C TYR A 46 2.47 -2.81 -3.87
N HIS A 47 3.20 -3.91 -3.81
CA HIS A 47 3.69 -4.60 -5.00
C HIS A 47 2.53 -5.12 -5.87
N HIS A 48 1.53 -5.75 -5.26
CA HIS A 48 0.32 -6.21 -5.98
C HIS A 48 -0.42 -5.04 -6.64
N LEU A 49 -0.65 -3.96 -5.90
CA LEU A 49 -1.33 -2.77 -6.42
C LEU A 49 -0.56 -2.14 -7.58
N TRP A 50 0.76 -1.99 -7.45
CA TRP A 50 1.60 -1.49 -8.54
C TRP A 50 1.55 -2.39 -9.77
N LYS A 51 1.66 -3.71 -9.61
CA LYS A 51 1.57 -4.65 -10.74
C LYS A 51 0.22 -4.61 -11.45
N LYS A 52 -0.87 -4.40 -10.71
CA LYS A 52 -2.23 -4.37 -11.26
C LYS A 52 -2.59 -3.03 -11.93
N TYR A 53 -2.16 -1.91 -11.35
CA TYR A 53 -2.61 -0.57 -11.73
C TYR A 53 -1.51 0.33 -12.31
N GLY A 54 -0.24 -0.08 -12.25
CA GLY A 54 0.94 0.68 -12.68
C GLY A 54 1.33 1.83 -11.75
N SER A 55 0.45 2.25 -10.83
CA SER A 55 0.63 3.33 -9.86
C SER A 55 -0.29 3.12 -8.66
N ILE A 56 -0.09 3.88 -7.58
CA ILE A 56 -1.07 3.96 -6.49
C ILE A 56 -2.02 5.10 -6.80
N ASN A 57 -2.93 4.88 -7.75
CA ASN A 57 -4.02 5.80 -8.08
C ASN A 57 -5.25 5.56 -7.19
N THR A 58 -6.33 6.31 -7.40
CA THR A 58 -7.55 6.23 -6.58
C THR A 58 -8.18 4.84 -6.57
N ASP A 59 -8.16 4.11 -7.70
CA ASP A 59 -8.72 2.75 -7.76
C ASP A 59 -7.80 1.74 -7.07
N ALA A 60 -6.49 1.85 -7.26
CA ALA A 60 -5.50 1.07 -6.53
C ALA A 60 -5.61 1.29 -5.02
N ALA A 61 -5.82 2.53 -4.59
CA ALA A 61 -5.96 2.86 -3.18
C ALA A 61 -7.22 2.24 -2.58
N LYS A 62 -8.37 2.31 -3.26
CA LYS A 62 -9.60 1.66 -2.81
C LYS A 62 -9.45 0.14 -2.71
N ASP A 63 -8.83 -0.48 -3.72
CA ASP A 63 -8.56 -1.92 -3.72
C ASP A 63 -7.62 -2.30 -2.57
N GLY A 64 -6.58 -1.49 -2.32
CA GLY A 64 -5.68 -1.66 -1.19
C GLY A 64 -6.40 -1.62 0.16
N LEU A 65 -7.34 -0.68 0.36
CA LEU A 65 -8.16 -0.64 1.58
C LEU A 65 -9.03 -1.88 1.75
N VAL A 66 -9.54 -2.47 0.66
CA VAL A 66 -10.24 -3.77 0.74
C VAL A 66 -9.28 -4.88 1.15
N ILE A 67 -8.08 -4.91 0.56
CA ILE A 67 -7.05 -5.92 0.87
C ILE A 67 -6.63 -5.84 2.34
N TYR A 68 -6.45 -4.65 2.90
CA TYR A 68 -6.09 -4.45 4.31
C TYR A 68 -7.17 -4.90 5.32
N ALA A 69 -8.39 -5.21 4.84
CA ALA A 69 -9.47 -5.82 5.62
C ALA A 69 -9.70 -5.12 6.99
N GLU A 70 -9.60 -5.86 8.11
CA GLU A 70 -9.84 -5.28 9.44
C GLU A 70 -8.90 -4.11 9.81
N HIS A 71 -7.73 -4.00 9.18
CA HIS A 71 -6.78 -2.91 9.46
C HIS A 71 -7.25 -1.59 8.87
N THR A 72 -8.08 -1.62 7.83
CA THR A 72 -8.70 -0.41 7.28
C THR A 72 -9.59 0.25 8.32
N SER A 73 -10.49 -0.50 8.97
CA SER A 73 -11.35 0.03 10.03
C SER A 73 -10.56 0.52 11.25
N ASP A 74 -9.45 -0.15 11.59
CA ASP A 74 -8.57 0.32 12.67
C ASP A 74 -7.85 1.63 12.31
N ALA A 75 -7.47 1.81 11.04
CA ALA A 75 -6.87 3.06 10.53
C ALA A 75 -7.88 4.21 10.46
N GLU A 76 -9.12 3.95 10.06
CA GLU A 76 -10.21 4.95 10.10
C GLU A 76 -10.44 5.46 11.52
N SER A 77 -10.39 4.56 12.51
CA SER A 77 -10.62 4.89 13.92
C SER A 77 -9.40 5.53 14.60
N ASN A 78 -8.19 5.33 14.05
CA ASN A 78 -6.93 5.75 14.66
C ASN A 78 -5.99 6.36 13.61
N ALA A 79 -6.33 7.55 13.12
CA ALA A 79 -5.55 8.25 12.10
C ALA A 79 -4.06 8.36 12.48
N GLY A 80 -3.17 7.97 11.56
CA GLY A 80 -1.71 8.00 11.75
C GLY A 80 -1.12 6.73 12.36
N LYS A 81 -1.94 5.78 12.82
CA LYS A 81 -1.47 4.49 13.37
C LYS A 81 -0.93 3.55 12.29
N HIS A 82 -1.43 3.67 11.05
CA HIS A 82 -1.13 2.76 9.95
C HIS A 82 -0.64 3.54 8.73
N PRO A 83 0.62 4.00 8.71
CA PRO A 83 1.09 4.97 7.71
C PRO A 83 0.89 4.51 6.26
N ASN A 84 0.92 3.20 6.00
CA ASN A 84 0.67 2.65 4.67
C ASN A 84 -0.81 2.61 4.29
N ILE A 85 -1.73 2.51 5.24
CA ILE A 85 -3.18 2.58 5.01
C ILE A 85 -3.63 4.05 4.96
N ASP A 86 -3.13 4.88 5.89
CA ASP A 86 -3.34 6.33 5.94
C ASP A 86 -2.97 7.01 4.61
N ARG A 87 -1.91 6.54 3.96
CA ARG A 87 -1.50 6.98 2.63
C ARG A 87 -2.57 6.71 1.56
N LEU A 88 -3.22 5.55 1.59
CA LEU A 88 -4.26 5.21 0.62
C LEU A 88 -5.47 6.13 0.77
N PHE A 89 -5.88 6.44 2.01
CA PHE A 89 -6.91 7.45 2.25
C PHE A 89 -6.51 8.82 1.70
N THR A 90 -5.24 9.20 1.85
CA THR A 90 -4.72 10.47 1.32
C THR A 90 -4.79 10.50 -0.21
N VAL A 91 -4.39 9.43 -0.89
CA VAL A 91 -4.52 9.32 -2.37
C VAL A 91 -5.96 9.47 -2.81
N ILE A 92 -6.90 8.79 -2.15
CA ILE A 92 -8.33 8.87 -2.47
C ILE A 92 -8.87 10.29 -2.26
N LYS A 93 -8.52 10.92 -1.13
CA LYS A 93 -9.01 12.25 -0.76
C LYS A 93 -8.46 13.35 -1.67
N SER A 94 -7.18 13.26 -2.03
CA SER A 94 -6.50 14.26 -2.86
C SER A 94 -6.66 14.03 -4.36
N ASN A 95 -7.08 12.82 -4.77
CA ASN A 95 -7.03 12.35 -6.15
C ASN A 95 -5.64 12.53 -6.79
N ASN A 96 -4.59 12.42 -5.97
CA ASN A 96 -3.19 12.59 -6.38
C ASN A 96 -2.49 11.22 -6.40
N PRO A 97 -2.28 10.61 -7.57
CA PRO A 97 -1.69 9.27 -7.67
C PRO A 97 -0.20 9.30 -7.29
N LEU A 98 0.29 8.19 -6.74
CA LEU A 98 1.72 8.01 -6.47
C LEU A 98 2.36 7.10 -7.51
N THR A 99 3.51 7.51 -8.03
CA THR A 99 4.38 6.62 -8.81
C THR A 99 5.18 5.73 -7.86
N VAL A 100 5.60 4.58 -8.38
CA VAL A 100 6.22 3.51 -7.58
C VAL A 100 7.55 3.12 -8.20
N LYS A 101 8.60 3.06 -7.38
CA LYS A 101 9.89 2.45 -7.72
C LYS A 101 10.09 1.23 -6.83
N ILE A 102 10.34 0.09 -7.47
CA ILE A 102 10.60 -1.19 -6.81
C ILE A 102 12.11 -1.44 -6.83
N ASP A 103 12.69 -1.62 -5.65
CA ASP A 103 14.08 -2.06 -5.52
C ASP A 103 14.09 -3.52 -5.07
N ILE A 104 14.82 -4.36 -5.81
CA ILE A 104 14.95 -5.82 -5.65
C ILE A 104 16.34 -6.20 -5.14
#